data_AF-Q9KX13-F1
#
_entry.id   AF-Q9KX13-F1
#
_cell.length_a   1.000
_cell.length_b   1.000
_cell.length_c   1.000
_cell.angle_alpha   90.00
_cell.angle_beta   90.00
_cell.angle_gamma   90.00
#
_symmetry.space_group_name_H-M   'P 1'
#
loop_
_entity.id
_entity.type
_entity.pdbx_description
1 polymer ?
#
loop_
_entity_poly.entity_id
_entity_poly.type
_entity_poly.pdbx_seq_one_letter_code
_entity_poly.pdbx_strand_id
1 'polypeptide(L)' 'MGVQAAEPSTILHDDFEHFWSQQGEWVEEPNVRRGGESGVQRIKSKDGKLLYAKRQTGHIYRSWLHPFGR' A
#
# COMPACT_ATOMS: atom_id res chain seq x y z
N MET A 1 -15.29 -38.05 -3.32
CA MET A 1 -15.21 -36.59 -3.56
C MET A 1 -14.63 -35.95 -2.31
N GLY A 2 -13.31 -35.73 -2.29
CA GLY A 2 -12.65 -35.03 -1.18
C GLY A 2 -12.68 -33.54 -1.49
N VAL A 3 -13.35 -32.75 -0.65
CA VAL A 3 -13.25 -31.30 -0.69
C VAL A 3 -11.88 -30.93 -0.13
N GLN A 4 -10.98 -30.47 -1.01
CA GLN A 4 -9.71 -29.90 -0.59
C GLN A 4 -10.04 -28.57 0.11
N ALA A 5 -9.90 -28.54 1.43
CA ALA A 5 -9.94 -27.28 2.17
C ALA A 5 -8.79 -26.41 1.66
N ALA A 6 -9.09 -25.16 1.30
CA ALA A 6 -8.07 -24.18 0.98
C ALA A 6 -7.29 -23.89 2.27
N GLU A 7 -6.00 -24.27 2.26
CA GLU A 7 -5.07 -23.95 3.34
C GLU A 7 -5.07 -22.43 3.58
N PRO A 8 -5.17 -21.96 4.83
CA PRO A 8 -5.13 -20.54 5.12
C PRO A 8 -3.75 -20.01 4.73
N SER A 9 -3.72 -19.14 3.71
CA SER A 9 -2.51 -18.44 3.27
C SER A 9 -1.83 -17.83 4.48
N THR A 10 -0.66 -18.36 4.84
CA THR A 10 0.33 -17.68 5.66
C THR A 10 0.38 -16.24 5.18
N ILE A 11 -0.02 -15.27 6.01
CA ILE A 11 -0.02 -13.87 5.59
C ILE A 11 1.43 -13.51 5.26
N LEU A 12 1.71 -13.48 3.95
CA LEU A 12 3.03 -13.30 3.38
C LEU A 12 3.43 -11.86 3.69
N HIS A 13 4.35 -11.70 4.64
CA HIS A 13 5.03 -10.41 4.84
C HIS A 13 5.66 -9.91 3.52
N ASP A 14 5.96 -10.84 2.61
CA ASP A 14 6.51 -10.58 1.30
C ASP A 14 5.55 -9.82 0.36
N ASP A 15 4.23 -9.96 0.49
CA ASP A 15 3.28 -9.31 -0.42
C ASP A 15 3.26 -7.80 -0.21
N PHE A 16 3.30 -7.34 1.04
CA PHE A 16 3.34 -5.91 1.34
C PHE A 16 4.61 -5.26 0.76
N GLU A 17 5.79 -5.79 1.10
CA GLU A 17 7.06 -5.25 0.61
C GLU A 17 7.15 -5.33 -0.92
N HIS A 18 6.62 -6.40 -1.51
CA HIS A 18 6.53 -6.54 -2.97
C HIS A 18 5.76 -5.37 -3.60
N PHE A 19 4.57 -5.03 -3.11
CA PHE A 19 3.79 -3.91 -3.65
C PHE A 19 4.36 -2.55 -3.23
N TRP A 20 4.86 -2.43 -2.01
CA TRP A 20 5.36 -1.18 -1.46
C TRP A 20 6.63 -0.70 -2.15
N SER A 21 7.52 -1.62 -2.52
CA SER A 21 8.78 -1.31 -3.22
C SER A 21 8.58 -0.86 -4.67
N GLN A 22 7.42 -1.13 -5.29
CA GLN A 22 7.16 -0.71 -6.66
C GLN A 22 7.11 0.81 -6.77
N GLN A 23 7.78 1.36 -7.78
CA GLN A 23 7.80 2.80 -8.03
C GLN A 23 7.28 3.08 -9.44
N GLY A 24 6.63 4.22 -9.58
CA GLY A 24 6.06 4.66 -10.84
C GLY A 24 6.01 6.17 -10.94
N GLU A 25 5.59 6.66 -12.11
CA GLU A 25 5.38 8.08 -12.31
C GLU A 25 4.12 8.52 -11.56
N TRP A 26 4.19 9.67 -10.91
CA TRP A 26 3.01 10.28 -10.32
C TRP A 26 1.99 10.67 -11.40
N VAL A 27 0.72 10.34 -11.16
CA VAL A 27 -0.39 10.79 -12.03
C VAL A 27 -0.56 12.31 -11.92
N GLU A 28 -0.41 12.82 -10.70
CA GLU A 28 -0.47 14.22 -10.30
C GLU A 28 0.57 14.45 -9.19
N GLU A 29 0.99 15.70 -9.00
CA GLU A 29 1.91 16.05 -7.90
C GLU A 29 1.39 15.50 -6.56
N PRO A 30 2.25 14.87 -5.73
CA PRO A 30 1.81 14.31 -4.45
C PRO A 30 1.17 15.35 -3.54
N ASN A 31 0.03 14.98 -2.95
CA ASN A 31 -0.66 15.83 -1.99
C ASN A 31 0.00 15.72 -0.61
N VAL A 32 0.80 16.71 -0.26
CA VAL A 32 1.49 16.83 1.03
C VAL A 32 0.62 17.63 2.00
N ARG A 33 0.07 16.95 3.02
CA ARG A 33 -0.80 17.58 4.02
C ARG A 33 -0.86 16.79 5.32
N ARG A 34 -1.20 17.46 6.42
CA ARG A 34 -1.41 16.84 7.74
C ARG A 34 -0.23 15.95 8.19
N GLY A 35 0.99 16.36 7.87
CA GLY A 35 2.21 15.64 8.23
C GLY A 35 2.53 14.41 7.38
N GLY A 36 1.78 14.16 6.30
CA GLY A 36 2.01 13.03 5.41
C GLY A 36 1.89 13.41 3.93
N GLU A 37 2.17 12.44 3.07
CA GLU A 37 2.07 12.56 1.62
C GLU A 37 1.12 11.48 1.10
N SER A 38 0.31 11.84 0.11
CA SER A 38 -0.55 10.88 -0.58
C SER A 38 -0.66 11.20 -2.07
N GLY A 39 -0.74 10.17 -2.90
CA GLY A 39 -0.82 10.35 -4.35
C GLY A 39 -1.14 9.04 -5.06
N VAL A 40 -1.33 9.10 -6.37
CA VAL A 40 -1.48 7.90 -7.22
C VAL A 40 -0.28 7.81 -8.15
N GLN A 41 0.34 6.64 -8.21
CA GLN A 41 1.41 6.34 -9.17
C GLN A 41 0.92 5.41 -10.27
N ARG A 42 1.44 5.63 -11.49
CA ARG A 42 1.34 4.74 -12.64
C ARG A 42 2.54 3.80 -12.63
N ILE A 43 2.28 2.52 -12.36
CA ILE A 43 3.30 1.49 -12.32
C ILE A 43 3.15 0.61 -13.56
N LYS A 44 4.26 0.31 -14.23
CA LYS A 44 4.29 -0.71 -15.28
C LYS A 44 4.72 -2.03 -14.65
N SER A 45 3.81 -3.01 -14.65
CA SER A 45 4.13 -4.38 -14.21
C SER A 45 5.17 -5.01 -15.15
N LYS A 46 5.85 -6.06 -14.68
CA LYS A 46 6.79 -6.86 -15.48
C LYS A 46 6.12 -7.42 -16.75
N ASP A 47 4.83 -7.73 -16.68
CA ASP A 47 4.03 -8.23 -17.82
C ASP A 47 3.51 -7.12 -18.74
N GLY A 48 3.99 -5.88 -18.58
CA GLY A 48 3.59 -4.73 -19.39
C GLY A 48 2.23 -4.11 -19.04
N LYS A 49 1.53 -4.64 -18.04
CA LYS A 49 0.25 -4.07 -17.57
C LYS A 49 0.46 -2.73 -16.88
N LEU A 50 -0.40 -1.76 -17.18
CA LEU A 50 -0.45 -0.49 -16.46
C LEU A 50 -1.30 -0.65 -15.19
N LEU A 51 -0.72 -0.33 -14.05
CA LEU A 51 -1.36 -0.37 -12.74
C LEU A 51 -1.40 1.04 -12.15
N TYR A 52 -2.43 1.30 -11.36
CA TYR A 52 -2.57 2.53 -10.57
C TYR A 52 -2.49 2.17 -9.09
N ALA A 53 -1.46 2.65 -8.41
CA ALA A 53 -1.26 2.42 -6.99
C ALA A 53 -1.49 3.73 -6.22
N LYS A 54 -2.46 3.71 -5.29
CA LYS A 54 -2.60 4.79 -4.31
C LYS A 54 -1.56 4.58 -3.21
N ARG A 55 -0.69 5.57 -2.98
CA ARG A 55 0.30 5.58 -1.90
C ARG A 55 -0.05 6.63 -0.87
N GLN A 56 0.17 6.30 0.40
CA GLN A 56 -0.04 7.19 1.55
C GLN A 56 1.03 6.93 2.63
N THR A 57 1.80 7.95 3.03
CA THR A 57 2.87 7.85 4.04
C THR A 57 2.75 8.96 5.08
N GLY A 58 3.25 8.73 6.29
CA GLY A 58 3.35 9.77 7.33
C GLY A 58 2.02 10.27 7.90
N HIS A 59 0.88 9.76 7.44
CA HIS A 59 -0.43 10.12 7.97
C HIS A 59 -0.69 9.45 9.32
N ILE A 60 -0.22 10.10 10.38
CA ILE A 60 -0.40 9.67 11.77
C ILE A 60 -1.66 10.32 12.34
N TYR A 61 -2.53 9.51 12.95
CA TYR A 61 -3.66 9.98 13.74
C TYR A 61 -3.38 9.76 15.23
N ARG A 62 -3.50 10.82 16.03
CA ARG A 62 -3.39 10.78 17.50
C ARG A 62 -4.73 11.15 18.10
N SER A 63 -5.16 10.42 19.12
CA SER A 63 -6.37 10.73 19.89
C SER A 63 -6.03 10.89 21.36
N TRP A 64 -6.93 11.50 22.14
CA TRP A 64 -6.76 11.63 23.59
C TRP A 64 -6.53 10.30 24.30
N LEU A 65 -7.17 9.24 23.82
CA LEU A 65 -7.00 7.89 24.34
C LEU A 65 -5.64 7.26 23.96
N HIS A 66 -5.01 7.73 22.88
CA HIS A 66 -3.73 7.23 22.37
C HIS A 66 -2.83 8.41 21.93
N PRO A 67 -2.32 9.21 22.89
CA PRO A 67 -1.56 10.43 22.57
C PRO A 67 -0.24 10.12 21.83
N PHE A 68 0.29 8.92 21.98
CA PHE A 68 1.53 8.46 21.34
C PHE A 68 1.33 7.54 20.14
N GLY A 69 0.08 7.29 19.73
CA GLY A 69 -0.25 6.23 18.77
C GLY A 69 -0.67 4.94 19.46
N ARG A 70 -0.99 3.90 18.68
CA ARG A 70 -1.17 2.52 19.16
C ARG A 70 0.10 1.73 18.97
#